data_AF-A0A7X1IW80-F1
#
_entry.id   AF-A0A7X1IW80-F1
#
_cell.length_a   1.000
_cell.length_b   1.000
_cell.length_c   1.000
_cell.angle_alpha   90.00
_cell.angle_beta   90.00
_cell.angle_gamma   90.00
#
_symmetry.space_group_name_H-M   'P 1'
#
loop_
_entity.id
_entity.type
_entity.pdbx_description
1 polymer ?
#
loop_
_entity_poly.entity_id
_entity_poly.type
_entity_poly.pdbx_seq_one_letter_code
_entity_poly.pdbx_strand_id
1 'polypeptide(L)'
;MPSNISPILPIVSLLSAFIGAAAALFGHRWRYRADYRNHLVTQLITTITNVADLSTDYWLMEIHSPSSANALEQAKIEAKIEGLVEKLDGSIEIVRPHLSKIDMLGIDIPASRFVDALTGGQFSVPARAQDAERAKEAQAAAAFLILEISKAANRRVLGIM
;
A
#
# COMPACT_ATOMS: atom_id res chain seq x y z
N MET A 1 -20.44 -46.55 50.15
CA MET A 1 -20.78 -45.13 50.38
C MET A 1 -20.82 -44.43 49.04
N PRO A 2 -21.99 -44.00 48.53
CA PRO A 2 -22.09 -43.34 47.25
C PRO A 2 -21.49 -41.93 47.32
N SER A 3 -20.51 -41.65 46.46
CA SER A 3 -19.94 -40.32 46.27
C SER A 3 -20.96 -39.44 45.56
N ASN A 4 -21.58 -38.51 46.30
CA ASN A 4 -22.36 -37.43 45.71
C ASN A 4 -21.42 -36.51 44.92
N ILE A 5 -21.29 -36.76 43.62
CA ILE A 5 -20.58 -35.86 42.71
C ILE A 5 -21.47 -34.62 42.53
N SER A 6 -21.02 -33.48 43.04
CA SER A 6 -21.74 -32.21 42.91
C SER A 6 -21.92 -31.84 41.43
N PRO A 7 -23.16 -31.58 40.96
CA PRO A 7 -23.44 -31.21 39.57
C PRO A 7 -22.85 -29.85 39.14
N ILE A 8 -22.19 -29.15 40.06
CA ILE A 8 -21.53 -27.85 39.85
C ILE A 8 -20.24 -28.01 39.01
N LEU A 9 -19.52 -29.12 39.16
CA LEU A 9 -18.25 -29.36 38.47
C LEU A 9 -18.36 -29.35 36.92
N PRO A 10 -19.32 -30.04 36.27
CA PRO A 10 -19.45 -29.99 34.81
C PRO A 10 -19.91 -28.63 34.28
N ILE A 11 -20.64 -27.83 35.08
CA ILE A 11 -21.10 -26.51 34.68
C ILE A 11 -19.91 -25.53 34.65
N VAL A 12 -19.05 -25.58 35.67
CA VAL A 12 -17.85 -24.73 35.74
C VAL A 12 -16.86 -25.07 34.62
N SER A 13 -16.68 -26.37 34.30
CA SER A 13 -15.80 -26.78 33.20
C SER A 13 -16.35 -26.39 31.82
N LEU A 14 -17.67 -26.48 31.61
CA LEU A 14 -18.30 -26.01 30.38
C LEU A 14 -18.16 -24.48 30.23
N LEU A 15 -18.37 -23.74 31.31
CA LEU A 15 -18.26 -22.28 31.29
C LEU A 15 -16.82 -21.82 31.03
N SER A 16 -15.83 -22.46 31.66
CA SER A 16 -14.41 -22.12 31.42
C SER A 16 -13.98 -22.47 29.99
N ALA A 17 -14.43 -23.62 29.46
CA ALA A 17 -14.20 -23.99 28.07
C ALA A 17 -14.83 -22.98 27.09
N PHE A 18 -16.05 -22.52 27.39
CA PHE A 18 -16.74 -21.51 26.57
C PHE A 18 -16.00 -20.16 26.59
N ILE A 19 -15.59 -19.69 27.76
CA ILE A 19 -14.80 -18.45 27.89
C ILE A 19 -13.47 -18.57 27.14
N GLY A 20 -12.78 -19.72 27.27
CA GLY A 20 -11.54 -19.98 26.53
C GLY A 20 -11.74 -19.96 25.01
N ALA A 21 -12.80 -20.60 24.52
CA ALA A 21 -13.14 -20.59 23.10
C ALA A 21 -13.49 -19.18 22.60
N ALA A 22 -14.28 -18.42 23.35
CA ALA A 22 -14.65 -17.05 23.01
C ALA A 22 -13.42 -16.11 22.95
N ALA A 23 -12.52 -16.21 23.94
CA ALA A 23 -11.27 -15.46 23.96
C ALA A 23 -10.36 -15.81 22.78
N ALA A 24 -10.23 -17.09 22.45
CA ALA A 24 -9.44 -17.56 21.30
C ALA A 24 -10.01 -17.03 19.96
N LEU A 25 -11.32 -17.10 19.77
CA LEU A 25 -11.98 -16.57 18.57
C LEU A 25 -11.82 -15.06 18.44
N PHE A 26 -11.95 -14.33 19.55
CA PHE A 26 -11.75 -12.89 19.58
C PHE A 26 -10.30 -12.52 19.25
N GLY A 27 -9.33 -13.20 19.87
CA GLY A 27 -7.90 -13.01 19.60
C GLY A 27 -7.54 -13.30 18.14
N HIS A 28 -8.04 -14.40 17.58
CA HIS A 28 -7.82 -14.74 16.18
C HIS A 28 -8.40 -13.69 15.23
N ARG A 29 -9.63 -13.23 15.49
CA ARG A 29 -10.30 -12.21 14.65
C ARG A 29 -9.59 -10.87 14.72
N TRP A 30 -9.08 -10.47 15.88
CA TRP A 30 -8.29 -9.24 16.03
C TRP A 30 -6.97 -9.34 15.26
N ARG A 31 -6.20 -10.41 15.47
CA ARG A 31 -4.94 -10.63 14.75
C ARG A 31 -5.14 -10.65 13.24
N TYR A 32 -6.15 -11.37 12.75
CA TYR A 32 -6.48 -11.40 11.33
C TYR A 32 -6.72 -9.99 10.75
N ARG A 33 -7.45 -9.13 11.46
CA ARG A 33 -7.67 -7.74 11.02
C ARG A 33 -6.40 -6.91 10.99
N ALA A 34 -5.50 -7.11 11.96
CA ALA A 34 -4.21 -6.42 12.00
C ALA A 34 -3.30 -6.88 10.86
N ASP A 35 -3.21 -8.19 10.63
CA ASP A 35 -2.40 -8.80 9.58
C ASP A 35 -2.93 -8.38 8.18
N TYR A 36 -4.25 -8.40 7.97
CA TYR A 36 -4.88 -7.96 6.74
C TYR A 36 -4.56 -6.49 6.42
N ARG A 37 -4.65 -5.60 7.41
CA ARG A 37 -4.28 -4.19 7.23
C ARG A 37 -2.82 -4.04 6.83
N ASN A 38 -1.91 -4.69 7.55
CA ASN A 38 -0.49 -4.58 7.27
C ASN A 38 -0.18 -5.09 5.85
N HIS A 39 -0.85 -6.17 5.44
CA HIS A 39 -0.75 -6.70 4.09
C HIS A 39 -1.16 -5.67 3.02
N LEU A 40 -2.30 -5.00 3.18
CA LEU A 40 -2.74 -3.97 2.24
C LEU A 40 -1.75 -2.80 2.14
N VAL A 41 -1.23 -2.33 3.28
CA VAL A 41 -0.23 -1.25 3.31
C VAL A 41 1.06 -1.68 2.61
N THR A 42 1.55 -2.90 2.87
CA THR A 42 2.73 -3.44 2.20
C THR A 42 2.52 -3.56 0.70
N GLN A 43 1.36 -4.04 0.25
CA GLN A 43 1.04 -4.13 -1.18
C GLN A 43 1.02 -2.76 -1.87
N LEU A 44 0.47 -1.74 -1.20
CA LEU A 44 0.48 -0.36 -1.68
C LEU A 44 1.92 0.17 -1.82
N ILE A 45 2.75 -0.01 -0.79
CA ILE A 45 4.17 0.40 -0.81
C ILE A 45 4.92 -0.29 -1.95
N THR A 46 4.75 -1.61 -2.12
CA THR A 46 5.37 -2.35 -3.23
C THR A 46 4.91 -1.82 -4.58
N THR A 47 3.63 -1.45 -4.74
CA THR A 47 3.11 -0.88 -5.98
C THR A 47 3.75 0.48 -6.27
N ILE A 48 3.90 1.35 -5.25
CA ILE A 48 4.58 2.64 -5.36
C ILE A 48 6.04 2.47 -5.80
N THR A 49 6.79 1.56 -5.17
CA THR A 49 8.17 1.28 -5.55
C THR A 49 8.27 0.79 -7.00
N ASN A 50 7.44 -0.18 -7.38
CA ASN A 50 7.47 -0.75 -8.73
C ASN A 50 7.17 0.29 -9.82
N VAL A 51 6.20 1.17 -9.60
CA VAL A 51 5.87 2.21 -10.59
C VAL A 51 6.93 3.32 -10.63
N ALA A 52 7.55 3.64 -9.49
CA ALA A 52 8.69 4.55 -9.45
C ALA A 52 9.89 4.01 -10.23
N ASP A 53 10.22 2.73 -10.06
CA ASP A 53 11.30 2.07 -10.80
C ASP A 53 11.03 2.08 -12.31
N LEU A 54 9.81 1.73 -12.73
CA LEU A 54 9.41 1.80 -14.14
C LEU A 54 9.46 3.23 -14.69
N SER A 55 9.10 4.23 -13.90
CA SER A 55 9.20 5.63 -14.30
C SER A 55 10.66 6.09 -14.38
N THR A 56 11.54 5.64 -13.50
CA THR A 56 12.98 5.87 -13.61
C THR A 56 13.52 5.29 -14.91
N ASP A 57 13.22 4.02 -15.20
CA ASP A 57 13.63 3.35 -16.44
C ASP A 57 13.09 4.08 -17.67
N TYR A 58 11.83 4.52 -17.61
CA TYR A 58 11.23 5.37 -18.62
C TYR A 58 12.09 6.63 -18.81
N TRP A 59 12.19 7.50 -17.83
CA TRP A 59 12.83 8.82 -17.98
C TRP A 59 14.31 8.74 -18.43
N LEU A 60 15.00 7.64 -18.11
CA LEU A 60 16.38 7.37 -18.55
C LEU A 60 16.50 6.68 -19.91
N MET A 61 15.40 6.16 -20.48
CA MET A 61 15.39 5.52 -21.80
C MET A 61 15.76 6.51 -22.92
N GLU A 62 16.67 6.09 -23.80
CA GLU A 62 17.08 6.87 -24.98
C GLU A 62 16.22 6.56 -26.20
N ILE A 63 15.52 7.58 -26.72
CA ILE A 63 14.65 7.44 -27.90
C ILE A 63 15.32 8.13 -29.09
N HIS A 64 16.13 7.36 -29.84
CA HIS A 64 16.91 7.89 -30.96
C HIS A 64 16.08 8.18 -32.21
N SER A 65 14.94 7.51 -32.40
CA SER A 65 14.08 7.70 -33.58
C SER A 65 12.65 7.15 -33.37
N PRO A 66 11.60 7.87 -33.80
CA PRO A 66 10.21 7.44 -33.63
C PRO A 66 9.81 6.19 -34.43
N SER A 67 10.62 5.75 -35.40
CA SER A 67 10.39 4.53 -36.19
C SER A 67 11.17 3.30 -35.69
N SER A 68 11.78 3.39 -34.50
CA SER A 68 12.63 2.33 -33.95
C SER A 68 11.86 1.37 -33.03
N ALA A 69 12.43 0.19 -32.77
CA ALA A 69 11.94 -0.75 -31.76
C ALA A 69 11.75 -0.08 -30.37
N ASN A 70 12.52 0.98 -30.08
CA ASN A 70 12.45 1.74 -28.84
C ASN A 70 11.12 2.51 -28.71
N ALA A 71 10.46 2.90 -29.81
CA ALA A 71 9.15 3.55 -29.74
C ALA A 71 8.05 2.57 -29.25
N LEU A 72 8.13 1.31 -29.68
CA LEU A 72 7.24 0.25 -29.17
C LEU A 72 7.54 -0.07 -27.70
N GLU A 73 8.81 -0.05 -27.31
CA GLU A 73 9.21 -0.26 -25.92
C GLU A 73 8.74 0.88 -25.01
N GLN A 74 8.92 2.13 -25.45
CA GLN A 74 8.39 3.32 -24.79
C GLN A 74 6.88 3.17 -24.56
N ALA A 75 6.10 2.89 -25.62
CA ALA A 75 4.65 2.72 -25.51
C ALA A 75 4.25 1.59 -24.55
N LYS A 76 5.02 0.50 -24.50
CA LYS A 76 4.80 -0.59 -23.53
C LYS A 76 5.05 -0.16 -22.09
N ILE A 77 6.08 0.65 -21.84
CA ILE A 77 6.38 1.17 -20.50
C ILE A 77 5.31 2.19 -20.08
N GLU A 78 4.91 3.09 -20.98
CA GLU A 78 3.85 4.07 -20.73
C GLU A 78 2.54 3.40 -20.33
N ALA A 79 2.08 2.41 -21.11
CA ALA A 79 0.87 1.65 -20.78
C ALA A 79 0.96 0.93 -19.42
N LYS A 80 2.16 0.47 -19.03
CA LYS A 80 2.38 -0.13 -17.70
C LYS A 80 2.32 0.91 -16.59
N ILE A 81 2.93 2.08 -16.79
CA ILE A 81 2.91 3.18 -15.82
C ILE A 81 1.48 3.63 -15.61
N GLU A 82 0.72 3.91 -16.68
CA GLU A 82 -0.69 4.31 -16.60
C GLU A 82 -1.54 3.27 -15.86
N GLY A 83 -1.42 1.99 -16.23
CA GLY A 83 -2.16 0.92 -15.55
C GLY A 83 -1.78 0.77 -14.06
N LEU A 84 -0.53 1.06 -13.70
CA LEU A 84 -0.09 1.06 -12.30
C LEU A 84 -0.52 2.31 -11.54
N VAL A 85 -0.65 3.48 -12.19
CA VAL A 85 -1.20 4.70 -11.61
C VAL A 85 -2.68 4.50 -11.27
N GLU A 86 -3.48 3.94 -12.19
CA GLU A 86 -4.89 3.60 -11.91
C GLU A 86 -5.02 2.57 -10.77
N LYS A 87 -4.14 1.56 -10.77
CA LYS A 87 -4.09 0.58 -9.67
C LYS A 87 -3.69 1.23 -8.35
N LEU A 88 -2.76 2.19 -8.38
CA LEU A 88 -2.31 2.92 -7.21
C LEU A 88 -3.48 3.70 -6.60
N ASP A 89 -4.25 4.42 -7.41
CA ASP A 89 -5.41 5.19 -6.96
C ASP A 89 -6.44 4.29 -6.27
N GLY A 90 -6.83 3.18 -6.92
CA GLY A 90 -7.73 2.20 -6.30
C GLY A 90 -7.16 1.58 -5.01
N SER A 91 -5.85 1.35 -4.95
CA SER A 91 -5.19 0.82 -3.76
C SER A 91 -5.18 1.83 -2.61
N ILE A 92 -4.98 3.13 -2.91
CA ILE A 92 -5.07 4.21 -1.93
C ILE A 92 -6.49 4.27 -1.37
N GLU A 93 -7.53 4.19 -2.22
CA GLU A 93 -8.93 4.15 -1.76
C GLU A 93 -9.22 2.96 -0.85
N ILE A 94 -8.71 1.77 -1.16
CA ILE A 94 -8.86 0.56 -0.32
C ILE A 94 -8.14 0.72 1.02
N VAL A 95 -6.94 1.31 1.04
CA VAL A 95 -6.15 1.48 2.27
C VAL A 95 -6.69 2.62 3.14
N ARG A 96 -7.29 3.67 2.56
CA ARG A 96 -7.74 4.90 3.23
C ARG A 96 -8.56 4.66 4.52
N PRO A 97 -9.56 3.76 4.58
CA PRO A 97 -10.33 3.51 5.81
C PRO A 97 -9.52 2.92 6.96
N HIS A 98 -8.37 2.31 6.65
CA HIS A 98 -7.50 1.68 7.62
C HIS A 98 -6.46 2.64 8.22
N LEU A 99 -6.27 3.81 7.60
CA LEU A 99 -5.39 4.87 8.06
C LEU A 99 -6.08 5.74 9.14
N SER A 100 -5.29 6.55 9.84
CA SER A 100 -5.82 7.45 10.86
C SER A 100 -6.68 8.55 10.22
N LYS A 101 -7.83 8.90 10.81
CA LYS A 101 -8.75 9.92 10.24
C LYS A 101 -8.10 11.31 10.10
N ILE A 102 -7.14 11.62 10.96
CA ILE A 102 -6.43 12.90 10.97
C ILE A 102 -5.46 13.01 9.78
N ASP A 103 -4.95 11.87 9.30
CA ASP A 103 -3.93 11.82 8.24
C ASP A 103 -4.52 11.68 6.82
N MET A 104 -5.85 11.57 6.66
CA MET A 104 -6.48 11.38 5.34
C MET A 104 -6.19 12.54 4.37
N LEU A 105 -6.20 13.79 4.86
CA LEU A 105 -5.84 14.97 4.06
C LEU A 105 -4.33 15.05 3.77
N GLY A 106 -3.51 14.32 4.54
CA GLY A 106 -2.05 14.36 4.45
C GLY A 106 -1.47 13.52 3.33
N ILE A 107 -2.23 12.57 2.75
CA ILE A 107 -1.73 11.63 1.74
C ILE A 107 -2.03 12.10 0.32
N ASP A 108 -3.15 12.81 0.12
CA ASP A 108 -3.57 13.26 -1.21
C ASP A 108 -2.52 14.20 -1.85
N ILE A 109 -1.88 15.07 -1.05
CA ILE A 109 -0.82 15.98 -1.54
C ILE A 109 0.45 15.21 -1.97
N PRO A 110 1.07 14.36 -1.13
CA PRO A 110 2.17 13.50 -1.55
C PRO A 110 1.82 12.60 -2.75
N ALA A 111 0.61 12.04 -2.78
CA ALA A 111 0.15 11.17 -3.87
C ALA A 111 0.06 11.93 -5.20
N SER A 112 -0.56 13.11 -5.19
CA SER A 112 -0.64 13.98 -6.38
C SER A 112 0.75 14.38 -6.88
N ARG A 113 1.66 14.76 -5.97
CA ARG A 113 3.06 15.06 -6.33
C ARG A 113 3.76 13.85 -6.94
N PHE A 114 3.53 12.66 -6.40
CA PHE A 114 4.10 11.44 -6.93
C PHE A 114 3.59 11.14 -8.34
N VAL A 115 2.27 11.22 -8.57
CA VAL A 115 1.68 11.03 -9.90
C VAL A 115 2.21 12.05 -10.92
N ASP A 116 2.34 13.32 -10.52
CA ASP A 116 2.97 14.33 -11.38
C ASP A 116 4.42 13.95 -11.71
N ALA A 117 5.23 13.55 -10.72
CA ALA A 117 6.60 13.13 -10.97
C ALA A 117 6.71 11.95 -11.95
N LEU A 118 5.74 11.02 -11.93
CA LEU A 118 5.69 9.89 -12.86
C LEU A 118 5.29 10.30 -14.28
N THR A 119 4.26 11.15 -14.42
CA THR A 119 3.50 11.35 -15.68
C THR A 119 3.41 12.79 -16.18
N GLY A 120 3.99 13.76 -15.48
CA GLY A 120 3.99 15.16 -15.90
C GLY A 120 5.06 15.46 -16.97
N GLY A 121 5.14 16.73 -17.38
CA GLY A 121 6.15 17.21 -18.33
C GLY A 121 5.95 16.66 -19.75
N GLN A 122 6.95 15.95 -20.28
CA GLN A 122 6.95 15.36 -21.63
C GLN A 122 6.54 13.87 -21.65
N PHE A 123 5.78 13.41 -20.66
CA PHE A 123 5.25 12.05 -20.67
C PHE A 123 4.38 11.81 -21.92
N SER A 124 4.53 10.64 -22.52
CA SER A 124 3.87 10.26 -23.79
C SER A 124 4.22 11.14 -25.01
N VAL A 125 5.20 12.05 -24.89
CA VAL A 125 5.66 12.84 -26.04
C VAL A 125 6.58 11.97 -26.92
N PRO A 126 6.29 11.85 -28.22
CA PRO A 126 7.18 11.14 -29.14
C PRO A 126 8.55 11.81 -29.19
N ALA A 127 9.62 11.01 -29.14
CA ALA A 127 10.99 11.50 -29.17
C ALA A 127 11.34 12.52 -28.07
N ARG A 128 10.76 12.36 -26.86
CA ARG A 128 11.19 13.13 -25.70
C ARG A 128 12.67 12.91 -25.40
N ALA A 129 13.30 13.92 -24.78
CA ALA A 129 14.64 13.78 -24.28
C ALA A 129 14.67 12.87 -23.02
N GLN A 130 15.86 12.35 -22.72
CA GLN A 130 16.14 11.77 -21.40
C GLN A 130 16.05 12.87 -20.34
N ASP A 131 15.46 12.53 -19.19
CA ASP A 131 15.30 13.47 -18.07
C ASP A 131 15.73 12.82 -16.75
N ALA A 132 17.01 12.94 -16.43
CA ALA A 132 17.57 12.37 -15.21
C ALA A 132 17.07 13.08 -13.94
N GLU A 133 16.68 14.35 -14.02
CA GLU A 133 16.15 15.07 -12.86
C GLU A 133 14.73 14.59 -12.54
N ARG A 134 13.89 14.35 -13.56
CA ARG A 134 12.57 13.75 -13.37
C ARG A 134 12.65 12.33 -12.82
N ALA A 135 13.61 11.54 -13.30
CA ALA A 135 13.87 10.19 -12.76
C ALA A 135 14.19 10.22 -11.25
N LYS A 136 15.01 11.19 -10.81
CA LYS A 136 15.30 11.42 -9.38
C LYS A 136 14.06 11.89 -8.62
N GLU A 137 13.29 12.80 -9.21
CA GLU A 137 12.07 13.33 -8.60
C GLU A 137 11.04 12.24 -8.36
N ALA A 138 10.83 11.32 -9.31
CA ALA A 138 9.94 10.19 -9.17
C ALA A 138 10.30 9.32 -7.95
N GLN A 139 11.58 8.97 -7.81
CA GLN A 139 12.09 8.18 -6.68
C GLN A 139 11.98 8.94 -5.34
N ALA A 140 12.31 10.24 -5.34
CA ALA A 140 12.20 11.06 -4.14
C ALA A 140 10.74 11.23 -3.69
N ALA A 141 9.82 11.45 -4.63
CA ALA A 141 8.39 11.54 -4.36
C ALA A 141 7.82 10.20 -3.89
N ALA A 142 8.26 9.08 -4.46
CA ALA A 142 7.90 7.73 -4.00
C ALA A 142 8.32 7.51 -2.53
N ALA A 143 9.59 7.78 -2.21
CA ALA A 143 10.11 7.62 -0.85
C ALA A 143 9.35 8.50 0.16
N PHE A 144 9.02 9.74 -0.23
CA PHE A 144 8.23 10.63 0.60
C PHE A 144 6.80 10.12 0.83
N LEU A 145 6.12 9.66 -0.23
CA LEU A 145 4.78 9.08 -0.12
C LEU A 145 4.77 7.82 0.76
N ILE A 146 5.75 6.93 0.59
CA ILE A 146 5.92 5.72 1.42
C ILE A 146 6.11 6.09 2.90
N LEU A 147 6.91 7.11 3.18
CA LEU A 147 7.12 7.61 4.54
C LEU A 147 5.82 8.12 5.16
N GLU A 148 5.03 8.90 4.43
CA GLU A 148 3.76 9.43 4.93
C GLU A 148 2.71 8.33 5.15
N ILE A 149 2.59 7.36 4.22
CA ILE A 149 1.75 6.17 4.40
C ILE A 149 2.18 5.38 5.64
N SER A 150 3.49 5.20 5.83
CA SER A 150 4.04 4.45 6.97
C SER A 150 3.76 5.16 8.30
N LYS A 151 3.89 6.49 8.35
CA LYS A 151 3.51 7.31 9.52
C LYS A 151 2.02 7.17 9.83
N ALA A 152 1.17 7.31 8.82
CA ALA A 152 -0.28 7.21 8.96
C ALA A 152 -0.73 5.81 9.43
N ALA A 153 -0.07 4.75 8.95
CA ALA A 153 -0.33 3.38 9.36
C ALA A 153 0.10 3.10 10.82
N ASN A 154 1.24 3.65 11.25
CA ASN A 154 1.83 3.36 12.57
C ASN A 154 1.34 4.27 13.71
N ARG A 155 0.89 5.51 13.45
CA ARG A 155 0.43 6.45 14.50
C ARG A 155 -0.68 5.90 15.39
N ARG A 156 -1.53 5.03 14.86
CA ARG A 156 -2.62 4.40 15.62
C ARG A 156 -2.13 3.41 16.68
N VAL A 157 -0.88 2.97 16.62
CA VAL A 157 -0.24 2.10 17.61
C VAL A 157 0.28 2.90 18.81
N LEU A 158 0.61 4.19 18.62
CA LEU A 158 1.21 5.05 19.65
C LEU A 158 0.21 5.99 20.33
N GLY A 159 -0.99 6.16 19.76
CA GLY A 159 -2.11 6.81 20.44
C GLY A 159 -2.70 5.91 21.51
N ILE A 160 -2.13 5.98 22.72
CA ILE A 160 -2.78 5.92 24.04
C ILE A 160 -4.14 5.20 24.03
N MET A 161 -4.14 3.94 24.52
CA MET A 161 -5.20 3.49 25.43
C MET A 161 -5.09 4.28 26.73
#